data_AF-A0A327MDK4-F1
#
_entry.id   AF-A0A327MDK4-F1
#
_cell.length_a   1.000
_cell.length_b   1.000
_cell.length_c   1.000
_cell.angle_alpha   90.00
_cell.angle_beta   90.00
_cell.angle_gamma   90.00
#
_symmetry.space_group_name_H-M   'P 1'
#
loop_
_entity.id
_entity.type
_entity.pdbx_description
1 polymer ?
#
loop_
_entity_poly.entity_id
_entity_poly.type
_entity_poly.pdbx_seq_one_letter_code
_entity_poly.pdbx_strand_id
1 'polypeptide(L)'
;MRLPAHPPRDRGNLPGAGRRSEGTVPVRALTDLFRQREAPPAEEPEITIPPMPGSEPGEEGGPSRQPGLDAARRRLAESFTPTRPLVGRRKRKDGDQSSSIGFIGRETERERIMRAVAEDRSHVVIFGERGRGKTSLANMVMAQALAMGFVVARHVCAANSDFDSIMRGLFRDIPRWLSTLGPAGPEDPPGALGLLPTRPVLPGDIMVASNALIELRLLLVVDEFDRVVDQETRTSFADTLKQLSDRGVPLSFVIIGVSESAEELLGRHPSIQRCVTRVPLPLLSQEEVEELVERGAERAGLDYSPAARTCIAELARGVPYMGQLLALRAGQSALDHGRTAVQGSDLIAAMQAAVVEADPRIIALYDSVTRMERDPAALGILRAAAAGRQDGLGRFQAWQDGAVLRVAGVRADPDAWRRVLQSGAIHPFRGEGPDLYVFGEAMLQQLVLLRAVLAQQAPRPAAGGTAA
;
A
#
# COMPACT_ATOMS: atom_id res chain seq x y z
N MET A 1 -52.88 60.29 21.37
CA MET A 1 -53.65 59.19 21.98
C MET A 1 -52.66 58.31 22.73
N ARG A 2 -52.69 58.38 24.08
CA ARG A 2 -51.97 57.60 25.13
C ARG A 2 -50.44 57.36 25.02
N LEU A 3 -49.70 58.17 25.78
CA LEU A 3 -48.51 57.84 26.61
C LEU A 3 -48.92 56.87 27.79
N PRO A 4 -48.05 56.32 28.68
CA PRO A 4 -46.68 56.76 29.09
C PRO A 4 -45.60 55.70 29.55
N ALA A 5 -44.35 56.18 29.67
CA ALA A 5 -43.30 56.08 30.75
C ALA A 5 -42.85 54.76 31.47
N HIS A 6 -41.51 54.47 31.38
CA HIS A 6 -40.46 54.20 32.43
C HIS A 6 -40.60 53.10 33.55
N PRO A 7 -39.53 52.70 34.31
CA PRO A 7 -38.21 52.07 33.99
C PRO A 7 -37.88 50.84 34.93
N PRO A 8 -36.63 50.55 35.43
CA PRO A 8 -35.89 49.28 35.26
C PRO A 8 -35.83 48.31 36.49
N ARG A 9 -35.35 47.06 36.31
CA ARG A 9 -34.40 46.28 37.19
C ARG A 9 -34.33 44.77 36.89
N ASP A 10 -33.14 44.34 36.48
CA ASP A 10 -32.20 43.36 37.09
C ASP A 10 -32.60 41.90 37.51
N ARG A 11 -31.59 41.02 37.35
CA ARG A 11 -31.33 39.65 37.87
C ARG A 11 -31.86 38.43 37.09
N GLY A 12 -30.91 37.55 36.70
CA GLY A 12 -31.20 36.13 36.48
C GLY A 12 -30.20 35.38 35.61
N ASN A 13 -29.18 34.81 36.24
CA ASN A 13 -28.06 34.02 35.70
C ASN A 13 -28.47 32.68 35.03
N LEU A 14 -27.53 32.09 34.25
CA LEU A 14 -27.33 30.65 33.89
C LEU A 14 -27.70 30.12 32.47
N PRO A 15 -26.97 29.09 31.95
CA PRO A 15 -26.14 29.23 30.75
C PRO A 15 -26.45 28.23 29.62
N GLY A 16 -25.79 28.45 28.47
CA GLY A 16 -25.84 27.59 27.29
C GLY A 16 -25.13 26.24 27.46
N ALA A 17 -25.72 25.22 26.85
CA ALA A 17 -25.13 23.90 26.67
C ALA A 17 -25.00 23.62 25.17
N GLY A 18 -23.96 24.19 24.55
CA GLY A 18 -23.48 23.80 23.23
C GLY A 18 -22.49 22.65 23.38
N ARG A 19 -22.95 21.42 23.25
CA ARG A 19 -22.08 20.24 23.06
C ARG A 19 -21.44 20.33 21.68
N ARG A 20 -20.10 20.45 21.57
CA ARG A 20 -19.28 19.87 20.48
C ARG A 20 -17.84 19.61 20.96
N SER A 21 -17.33 18.50 20.44
CA SER A 21 -16.17 17.69 20.81
C SER A 21 -14.80 18.25 20.38
N GLU A 22 -13.79 18.19 21.26
CA GLU A 22 -12.38 18.48 20.95
C GLU A 22 -11.63 17.23 20.43
N GLY A 23 -10.87 17.41 19.35
CA GLY A 23 -10.08 16.37 18.68
C GLY A 23 -8.68 16.15 19.29
N THR A 24 -8.24 14.90 19.25
CA THR A 24 -6.97 14.35 19.76
C THR A 24 -5.71 14.95 19.11
N VAL A 25 -4.68 15.21 19.94
CA VAL A 25 -3.39 15.87 19.63
C VAL A 25 -2.60 15.36 18.39
N PRO A 26 -2.60 14.05 18.00
CA PRO A 26 -1.91 13.60 16.77
C PRO A 26 -2.49 14.23 15.50
N VAL A 27 -3.79 14.53 15.51
CA VAL A 27 -4.49 15.14 14.38
C VAL A 27 -4.01 16.57 14.15
N ARG A 28 -3.63 17.31 15.20
CA ARG A 28 -3.11 18.68 15.07
C ARG A 28 -1.73 18.74 14.40
N ALA A 29 -0.82 17.83 14.74
CA ALA A 29 0.51 17.74 14.14
C ALA A 29 0.47 17.37 12.64
N LEU A 30 -0.44 16.46 12.27
CA LEU A 30 -0.75 16.16 10.87
C LEU A 30 -1.41 17.36 10.19
N THR A 31 -2.36 18.01 10.86
CA THR A 31 -3.02 19.21 10.35
C THR A 31 -1.98 20.30 10.06
N ASP A 32 -1.01 20.58 10.92
CA ASP A 32 0.01 21.60 10.65
C ASP A 32 0.99 21.20 9.54
N LEU A 33 1.25 19.90 9.36
CA LEU A 33 2.04 19.36 8.25
C LEU A 33 1.29 19.46 6.90
N PHE A 34 -0.04 19.30 6.90
CA PHE A 34 -0.90 19.36 5.70
C PHE A 34 -1.54 20.73 5.44
N ARG A 35 -1.62 21.62 6.44
CA ARG A 35 -2.20 22.98 6.39
C ARG A 35 -1.24 24.00 5.75
N GLN A 36 0.01 23.64 5.46
CA GLN A 36 0.89 24.42 4.56
C GLN A 36 0.36 24.51 3.10
N ARG A 37 -0.83 23.95 2.82
CA ARG A 37 -1.54 24.09 1.56
C ARG A 37 -2.12 25.49 1.29
N GLU A 38 -2.40 26.34 2.29
CA GLU A 38 -2.96 27.70 2.12
C GLU A 38 -3.06 28.46 3.47
N ALA A 39 -2.71 29.77 3.54
CA ALA A 39 -3.00 30.69 4.68
C ALA A 39 -2.86 32.18 4.24
N PRO A 40 -3.37 33.24 4.95
CA PRO A 40 -4.15 33.36 6.23
C PRO A 40 -5.31 34.45 6.16
N PRO A 41 -5.94 35.05 7.24
CA PRO A 41 -5.58 35.05 8.69
C PRO A 41 -6.67 34.93 9.80
N ALA A 42 -6.16 34.44 10.95
CA ALA A 42 -6.32 34.76 12.39
C ALA A 42 -7.69 34.90 13.11
N GLU A 43 -7.82 34.22 14.26
CA GLU A 43 -8.12 34.79 15.60
C GLU A 43 -7.91 33.72 16.71
N GLU A 44 -7.16 34.06 17.77
CA GLU A 44 -6.97 33.27 19.01
C GLU A 44 -8.01 33.69 20.06
N PRO A 45 -8.30 32.84 21.07
CA PRO A 45 -8.06 33.32 22.43
C PRO A 45 -7.47 32.30 23.41
N GLU A 46 -6.87 32.91 24.44
CA GLU A 46 -6.22 32.43 25.65
C GLU A 46 -7.24 31.95 26.72
N ILE A 47 -6.79 31.19 27.74
CA ILE A 47 -7.20 31.22 29.19
C ILE A 47 -7.40 29.85 29.89
N THR A 48 -6.51 29.64 30.89
CA THR A 48 -6.64 29.18 32.30
C THR A 48 -7.12 27.77 32.71
N ILE A 49 -6.31 27.17 33.57
CA ILE A 49 -6.38 25.82 34.17
C ILE A 49 -7.09 25.86 35.54
N PRO A 50 -8.06 24.97 35.85
CA PRO A 50 -8.46 24.66 37.23
C PRO A 50 -7.82 23.34 37.75
N PRO A 51 -7.72 23.16 39.09
CA PRO A 51 -6.83 22.16 39.69
C PRO A 51 -7.42 20.74 39.69
N MET A 52 -6.52 19.75 39.61
CA MET A 52 -6.78 18.31 39.75
C MET A 52 -7.18 17.94 41.19
N PRO A 53 -8.12 17.00 41.42
CA PRO A 53 -8.14 16.20 42.63
C PRO A 53 -7.28 14.94 42.45
N GLY A 54 -6.58 14.58 43.52
CA GLY A 54 -5.48 13.62 43.55
C GLY A 54 -5.81 12.18 43.16
N SER A 55 -4.78 11.54 42.64
CA SER A 55 -4.62 10.11 42.42
C SER A 55 -4.39 9.37 43.74
N GLU A 56 -5.18 8.32 44.02
CA GLU A 56 -4.77 7.23 44.91
C GLU A 56 -4.10 6.12 44.07
N PRO A 57 -3.08 5.43 44.61
CA PRO A 57 -2.35 4.39 43.87
C PRO A 57 -3.12 3.06 43.90
N GLY A 58 -3.56 2.60 42.74
CA GLY A 58 -4.11 1.25 42.52
C GLY A 58 -3.01 0.24 42.17
N GLU A 59 -3.04 -0.89 42.88
CA GLU A 59 -2.08 -1.99 42.92
C GLU A 59 -1.74 -2.63 41.57
N GLU A 60 -0.45 -2.98 41.39
CA GLU A 60 0.05 -3.81 40.30
C GLU A 60 -0.47 -5.26 40.42
N GLY A 61 -1.53 -5.57 39.67
CA GLY A 61 -1.99 -6.93 39.42
C GLY A 61 -1.47 -7.45 38.06
N GLY A 62 -0.72 -8.55 38.06
CA GLY A 62 -0.28 -9.24 36.83
C GLY A 62 -1.45 -9.63 35.89
N PRO A 63 -1.19 -9.86 34.59
CA PRO A 63 -2.23 -9.86 33.57
C PRO A 63 -3.19 -11.04 33.74
N SER A 64 -4.37 -10.76 34.26
CA SER A 64 -5.51 -11.67 34.20
C SER A 64 -5.96 -11.79 32.74
N ARG A 65 -5.72 -12.96 32.14
CA ARG A 65 -6.09 -13.24 30.74
C ARG A 65 -7.61 -13.29 30.60
N GLN A 66 -8.21 -12.24 30.03
CA GLN A 66 -9.64 -12.20 29.71
C GLN A 66 -9.91 -12.92 28.37
N PRO A 67 -10.75 -13.98 28.33
CA PRO A 67 -11.00 -14.78 27.13
C PRO A 67 -11.53 -13.98 25.92
N GLY A 68 -12.24 -12.87 26.16
CA GLY A 68 -12.77 -12.00 25.10
C GLY A 68 -11.70 -11.22 24.35
N LEU A 69 -10.63 -10.80 25.03
CA LEU A 69 -9.53 -10.05 24.42
C LEU A 69 -8.66 -10.95 23.52
N ASP A 70 -8.47 -12.21 23.89
CA ASP A 70 -7.72 -13.16 23.06
C ASP A 70 -8.47 -13.52 21.76
N ALA A 71 -9.81 -13.53 21.79
CA ALA A 71 -10.62 -13.63 20.58
C ALA A 71 -10.51 -12.36 19.71
N ALA A 72 -10.52 -11.18 20.31
CA ALA A 72 -10.30 -9.91 19.60
C ALA A 72 -8.90 -9.84 18.95
N ARG A 73 -7.85 -10.28 19.64
CA ARG A 73 -6.47 -10.35 19.11
C ARG A 73 -6.38 -11.24 17.87
N ARG A 74 -7.03 -12.41 17.89
CA ARG A 74 -7.08 -13.31 16.73
C ARG A 74 -7.82 -12.67 15.55
N ARG A 75 -9.00 -12.09 15.80
CA ARG A 75 -9.77 -11.39 14.76
C ARG A 75 -9.00 -10.21 14.18
N LEU A 76 -8.29 -9.43 15.01
CA LEU A 76 -7.45 -8.33 14.56
C LEU A 76 -6.35 -8.81 13.60
N ALA A 77 -5.61 -9.87 13.97
CA ALA A 77 -4.56 -10.44 13.14
C ALA A 77 -5.07 -11.03 11.81
N GLU A 78 -6.32 -11.49 11.77
CA GLU A 78 -6.97 -11.97 10.55
C GLU A 78 -7.56 -10.84 9.70
N SER A 79 -7.84 -9.67 10.30
CA SER A 79 -8.48 -8.52 9.65
C SER A 79 -7.46 -7.60 8.97
N PHE A 80 -6.29 -7.40 9.59
CA PHE A 80 -5.19 -6.62 9.02
C PHE A 80 -4.00 -7.53 8.73
N THR A 81 -3.74 -7.75 7.45
CA THR A 81 -2.74 -8.71 6.97
C THR A 81 -1.69 -8.02 6.10
N PRO A 82 -0.89 -7.08 6.64
CA PRO A 82 0.02 -6.26 5.84
C PRO A 82 1.02 -7.11 5.04
N THR A 83 1.50 -8.21 5.61
CA THR A 83 2.50 -9.11 4.98
C THR A 83 1.89 -10.32 4.28
N ARG A 84 0.58 -10.57 4.43
CA ARG A 84 -0.09 -11.73 3.84
C ARG A 84 -1.09 -11.26 2.78
N PRO A 85 -0.86 -11.57 1.49
CA PRO A 85 -1.81 -11.25 0.44
C PRO A 85 -3.19 -11.84 0.72
N LEU A 86 -4.24 -11.09 0.38
CA LEU A 86 -5.61 -11.57 0.52
C LEU A 86 -5.84 -12.73 -0.46
N VAL A 87 -6.46 -13.80 0.03
CA VAL A 87 -6.80 -14.98 -0.79
C VAL A 87 -8.29 -14.90 -1.13
N GLY A 88 -8.65 -15.02 -2.40
CA GLY A 88 -10.05 -15.16 -2.80
C GLY A 88 -10.61 -16.47 -2.26
N ARG A 89 -11.54 -16.42 -1.29
CA ARG A 89 -12.19 -17.64 -0.79
C ARG A 89 -13.25 -18.13 -1.79
N ARG A 90 -13.26 -19.45 -2.04
CA ARG A 90 -14.47 -20.14 -2.52
C ARG A 90 -15.57 -19.96 -1.48
N LYS A 91 -16.79 -19.56 -1.91
CA LYS A 91 -17.99 -19.60 -1.07
C LYS A 91 -18.05 -20.95 -0.34
N ARG A 92 -18.02 -20.94 0.99
CA ARG A 92 -18.46 -22.11 1.77
C ARG A 92 -19.96 -22.26 1.57
N LYS A 93 -20.44 -23.50 1.59
CA LYS A 93 -21.86 -23.87 1.40
C LYS A 93 -22.76 -23.44 2.58
N ASP A 94 -22.19 -22.95 3.67
CA ASP A 94 -22.92 -22.49 4.84
C ASP A 94 -23.08 -20.97 4.74
N GLY A 95 -24.33 -20.50 4.76
CA GLY A 95 -24.77 -19.13 4.51
C GLY A 95 -24.33 -18.07 5.52
N ASP A 96 -23.10 -18.14 6.02
CA ASP A 96 -22.48 -17.07 6.77
C ASP A 96 -22.13 -15.92 5.80
N GLN A 97 -22.95 -14.87 5.86
CA GLN A 97 -22.74 -13.59 5.16
C GLN A 97 -21.66 -12.75 5.85
N SER A 98 -20.75 -13.36 6.63
CA SER A 98 -19.57 -12.67 7.14
C SER A 98 -18.74 -12.20 5.93
N SER A 99 -18.90 -10.92 5.65
CA SER A 99 -18.39 -10.19 4.50
C SER A 99 -16.92 -10.54 4.27
N SER A 100 -16.57 -10.99 3.06
CA SER A 100 -15.18 -11.05 2.61
C SER A 100 -14.53 -9.70 2.83
N ILE A 101 -13.20 -9.59 3.09
CA ILE A 101 -12.54 -8.27 2.91
C ILE A 101 -12.70 -8.12 1.41
N GLY A 102 -13.77 -7.44 0.98
CA GLY A 102 -13.89 -7.00 -0.39
C GLY A 102 -12.65 -6.15 -0.55
N PHE A 103 -11.73 -6.63 -1.37
CA PHE A 103 -10.52 -5.90 -1.67
C PHE A 103 -10.94 -4.49 -2.03
N ILE A 104 -10.43 -3.55 -1.24
CA ILE A 104 -10.91 -2.18 -1.29
C ILE A 104 -10.12 -1.46 -2.37
N GLY A 105 -10.86 -0.77 -3.21
CA GLY A 105 -10.36 -0.29 -4.47
C GLY A 105 -9.99 -1.43 -5.43
N ARG A 106 -9.53 -1.02 -6.60
CA ARG A 106 -9.03 -1.89 -7.68
C ARG A 106 -10.07 -2.59 -8.54
N GLU A 107 -11.33 -2.17 -8.48
CA GLU A 107 -12.37 -2.75 -9.32
C GLU A 107 -12.07 -2.50 -10.80
N THR A 108 -11.67 -1.27 -11.16
CA THR A 108 -11.29 -0.91 -12.53
C THR A 108 -10.10 -1.73 -13.03
N GLU A 109 -9.06 -1.91 -12.21
CA GLU A 109 -7.91 -2.75 -12.58
C GLU A 109 -8.32 -4.22 -12.73
N ARG A 110 -9.14 -4.76 -11.81
CA ARG A 110 -9.65 -6.13 -11.87
C ARG A 110 -10.46 -6.36 -13.14
N GLU A 111 -11.41 -5.48 -13.43
CA GLU A 111 -12.23 -5.54 -14.65
C GLU A 111 -11.37 -5.47 -15.91
N ARG A 112 -10.39 -4.57 -15.93
CA ARG A 112 -9.46 -4.44 -17.05
C ARG A 112 -8.64 -5.72 -17.27
N ILE A 113 -8.13 -6.34 -16.20
CA ILE A 113 -7.39 -7.61 -16.29
C ILE A 113 -8.30 -8.72 -16.80
N MET A 114 -9.52 -8.81 -16.26
CA MET A 114 -10.46 -9.86 -16.65
C MET A 114 -10.94 -9.71 -18.09
N ARG A 115 -11.18 -8.49 -18.55
CA ARG A 115 -11.47 -8.20 -19.95
C ARG A 115 -10.31 -8.62 -20.86
N ALA A 116 -9.09 -8.22 -20.52
CA ALA A 116 -7.90 -8.57 -21.28
C ALA A 116 -7.71 -10.10 -21.39
N VAL A 117 -7.91 -10.83 -20.30
CA VAL A 117 -7.74 -12.29 -20.26
C VAL A 117 -8.92 -13.04 -20.91
N ALA A 118 -10.16 -12.65 -20.61
CA ALA A 118 -11.35 -13.41 -20.99
C ALA A 118 -11.90 -13.07 -22.36
N GLU A 119 -11.82 -11.80 -22.77
CA GLU A 119 -12.34 -11.29 -24.05
C GLU A 119 -11.22 -11.15 -25.07
N ASP A 120 -10.20 -10.36 -24.75
CA ASP A 120 -9.15 -10.00 -25.71
C ASP A 120 -8.10 -11.11 -25.91
N ARG A 121 -8.08 -12.10 -25.01
CA ARG A 121 -7.04 -13.15 -24.91
C ARG A 121 -5.61 -12.58 -24.91
N SER A 122 -5.46 -11.38 -24.36
CA SER A 122 -4.19 -10.66 -24.23
C SER A 122 -3.43 -11.15 -22.99
N HIS A 123 -2.11 -11.03 -23.03
CA HIS A 123 -1.29 -11.18 -21.84
C HIS A 123 -1.38 -9.91 -21.00
N VAL A 124 -1.16 -10.02 -19.69
CA VAL A 124 -1.29 -8.90 -18.75
C VAL A 124 0.00 -8.73 -17.98
N VAL A 125 0.42 -7.47 -17.81
CA VAL A 125 1.51 -7.12 -16.89
C VAL A 125 0.97 -6.19 -15.81
N ILE A 126 1.06 -6.62 -14.56
CA ILE A 126 0.71 -5.84 -13.37
C ILE A 126 2.00 -5.33 -12.74
N PHE A 127 2.14 -4.01 -12.64
CA PHE A 127 3.36 -3.39 -12.13
C PHE A 127 3.08 -2.23 -11.18
N GLY A 128 4.10 -1.87 -10.41
CA GLY A 128 4.06 -0.81 -9.39
C GLY A 128 4.92 -1.17 -8.18
N GLU A 129 5.09 -0.24 -7.26
CA GLU A 129 5.96 -0.41 -6.10
C GLU A 129 5.51 -1.52 -5.12
N ARG A 130 6.40 -1.88 -4.20
CA ARG A 130 6.11 -2.81 -3.10
C ARG A 130 5.00 -2.27 -2.20
N GLY A 131 4.20 -3.17 -1.64
CA GLY A 131 3.12 -2.81 -0.70
C GLY A 131 1.81 -2.30 -1.35
N ARG A 132 1.74 -2.11 -2.68
CA ARG A 132 0.53 -1.63 -3.39
C ARG A 132 -0.60 -2.65 -3.55
N GLY A 133 -0.36 -3.92 -3.21
CA GLY A 133 -1.36 -4.99 -3.27
C GLY A 133 -1.40 -5.79 -4.58
N LYS A 134 -0.31 -5.80 -5.37
CA LYS A 134 -0.22 -6.54 -6.65
C LYS A 134 -0.60 -8.02 -6.53
N THR A 135 0.01 -8.73 -5.58
CA THR A 135 -0.28 -10.15 -5.34
C THR A 135 -1.70 -10.38 -4.84
N SER A 136 -2.26 -9.46 -4.03
CA SER A 136 -3.67 -9.51 -3.61
C SER A 136 -4.62 -9.31 -4.81
N LEU A 137 -4.30 -8.38 -5.72
CA LEU A 137 -5.04 -8.19 -6.97
C LEU A 137 -5.05 -9.47 -7.81
N ALA A 138 -3.86 -10.04 -8.02
CA ALA A 138 -3.70 -11.29 -8.76
C ALA A 138 -4.49 -12.45 -8.13
N ASN A 139 -4.51 -12.57 -6.81
CA ASN A 139 -5.27 -13.62 -6.12
C ASN A 139 -6.77 -13.57 -6.41
N MET A 140 -7.36 -12.38 -6.54
CA MET A 140 -8.78 -12.29 -6.89
C MET A 140 -9.02 -12.54 -8.37
N VAL A 141 -8.15 -12.03 -9.24
CA VAL A 141 -8.20 -12.34 -10.67
C VAL A 141 -8.16 -13.85 -10.89
N MET A 142 -7.25 -14.55 -10.21
CA MET A 142 -7.18 -16.01 -10.23
C MET A 142 -8.46 -16.66 -9.69
N ALA A 143 -8.99 -16.20 -8.55
CA ALA A 143 -10.21 -16.75 -7.97
C ALA A 143 -11.43 -16.58 -8.88
N GLN A 144 -11.52 -15.43 -9.56
CA GLN A 144 -12.58 -15.13 -10.52
C GLN A 144 -12.40 -15.93 -11.82
N ALA A 145 -11.17 -16.03 -12.34
CA ALA A 145 -10.87 -16.86 -13.51
C ALA A 145 -11.25 -18.33 -13.26
N LEU A 146 -10.92 -18.87 -12.08
CA LEU A 146 -11.37 -20.21 -11.66
C LEU A 146 -12.90 -20.33 -11.65
N ALA A 147 -13.61 -19.31 -11.17
CA ALA A 147 -15.08 -19.29 -11.18
C ALA A 147 -15.67 -19.23 -12.61
N MET A 148 -14.92 -18.67 -13.57
CA MET A 148 -15.26 -18.63 -14.99
C MET A 148 -14.80 -19.87 -15.78
N GLY A 149 -14.29 -20.90 -15.09
CA GLY A 149 -13.86 -22.17 -15.70
C GLY A 149 -12.46 -22.16 -16.29
N PHE A 150 -11.61 -21.18 -15.96
CA PHE A 150 -10.20 -21.24 -16.34
C PHE A 150 -9.45 -22.28 -15.52
N VAL A 151 -8.45 -22.89 -16.14
CA VAL A 151 -7.38 -23.58 -15.43
C VAL A 151 -6.34 -22.53 -15.07
N VAL A 152 -5.99 -22.42 -13.79
CA VAL A 152 -5.02 -21.43 -13.31
C VAL A 152 -3.81 -22.15 -12.74
N ALA A 153 -2.62 -21.75 -13.19
CA ALA A 153 -1.35 -22.20 -12.62
C ALA A 153 -0.50 -20.98 -12.26
N ARG A 154 0.27 -21.07 -11.18
CA ARG A 154 1.05 -19.94 -10.66
C ARG A 154 2.48 -20.35 -10.36
N HIS A 155 3.41 -19.47 -10.67
CA HIS A 155 4.81 -19.60 -10.26
C HIS A 155 5.26 -18.29 -9.61
N VAL A 156 6.10 -18.39 -8.57
CA VAL A 156 6.72 -17.23 -7.91
C VAL A 156 8.21 -17.29 -8.20
N CYS A 157 8.74 -16.28 -8.87
CA CYS A 157 10.14 -16.25 -9.27
C CYS A 157 11.07 -16.01 -8.07
N ALA A 158 12.24 -16.63 -8.13
CA ALA A 158 13.37 -16.38 -7.24
C ALA A 158 14.49 -15.67 -8.01
N ALA A 159 15.54 -15.26 -7.29
CA ALA A 159 16.67 -14.53 -7.89
C ALA A 159 17.46 -15.35 -8.93
N ASN A 160 17.38 -16.68 -8.86
CA ASN A 160 18.01 -17.62 -9.78
C ASN A 160 17.01 -18.31 -10.72
N SER A 161 15.77 -17.81 -10.80
CA SER A 161 14.77 -18.32 -11.75
C SER A 161 15.18 -17.96 -13.17
N ASP A 162 15.31 -18.99 -14.00
CA ASP A 162 15.49 -18.91 -15.44
C ASP A 162 14.20 -19.29 -16.18
N PHE A 163 14.20 -19.18 -17.50
CA PHE A 163 13.04 -19.49 -18.32
C PHE A 163 12.54 -20.94 -18.14
N ASP A 164 13.47 -21.91 -18.08
CA ASP A 164 13.15 -23.34 -17.92
C ASP A 164 12.45 -23.61 -16.58
N SER A 165 13.03 -23.16 -15.48
CA SER A 165 12.49 -23.37 -14.13
C SER A 165 11.12 -22.72 -13.95
N ILE A 166 10.88 -21.54 -14.52
CA ILE A 166 9.59 -20.87 -14.46
C ILE A 166 8.54 -21.66 -15.24
N MET A 167 8.84 -22.05 -16.49
CA MET A 167 7.89 -22.78 -17.32
C MET A 167 7.55 -24.15 -16.74
N ARG A 168 8.55 -24.90 -16.24
CA ARG A 168 8.31 -26.16 -15.52
C ARG A 168 7.52 -25.93 -14.24
N GLY A 169 7.79 -24.85 -13.51
CA GLY A 169 7.02 -24.47 -12.33
C GLY A 169 5.54 -24.25 -12.65
N LEU A 170 5.24 -23.52 -13.71
CA LEU A 170 3.87 -23.28 -14.18
C LEU A 170 3.18 -24.59 -14.61
N PHE A 171 3.84 -25.40 -15.43
CA PHE A 171 3.26 -26.64 -15.94
C PHE A 171 3.06 -27.71 -14.86
N ARG A 172 3.84 -27.68 -13.79
CA ARG A 172 3.66 -28.54 -12.60
C ARG A 172 2.34 -28.27 -11.88
N ASP A 173 1.92 -27.00 -11.82
CA ASP A 173 0.73 -26.56 -11.10
C ASP A 173 -0.56 -26.73 -11.94
N ILE A 174 -0.44 -27.11 -13.22
CA ILE A 174 -1.59 -27.48 -14.05
C ILE A 174 -2.19 -28.79 -13.49
N PRO A 175 -3.51 -28.85 -13.20
CA PRO A 175 -4.13 -29.99 -12.56
C PRO A 175 -3.89 -31.32 -13.26
N ARG A 176 -3.51 -32.34 -12.48
CA ARG A 176 -3.18 -33.69 -12.98
C ARG A 176 -4.34 -34.46 -13.61
N TRP A 177 -5.60 -34.06 -13.45
CA TRP A 177 -6.67 -34.74 -14.21
C TRP A 177 -6.64 -34.38 -15.71
N LEU A 178 -5.86 -33.37 -16.10
CA LEU A 178 -5.51 -33.07 -17.49
C LEU A 178 -4.38 -33.97 -18.04
N SER A 179 -3.90 -34.96 -17.27
CA SER A 179 -2.74 -35.81 -17.61
C SER A 179 -2.96 -36.76 -18.79
N THR A 180 -4.12 -36.76 -19.44
CA THR A 180 -4.37 -37.54 -20.66
C THR A 180 -3.82 -36.88 -21.94
N LEU A 181 -3.13 -35.73 -21.82
CA LEU A 181 -2.75 -34.88 -22.95
C LEU A 181 -1.33 -35.13 -23.52
N GLY A 182 -0.63 -36.20 -23.14
CA GLY A 182 0.70 -36.54 -23.67
C GLY A 182 0.95 -38.05 -23.81
N PRO A 183 2.01 -38.49 -24.53
CA PRO A 183 2.36 -39.90 -24.64
C PRO A 183 2.67 -40.48 -23.26
N ALA A 184 2.07 -41.63 -22.94
CA ALA A 184 2.26 -42.33 -21.68
C ALA A 184 3.44 -43.32 -21.78
N GLY A 185 4.67 -42.82 -21.76
CA GLY A 185 5.85 -43.64 -21.51
C GLY A 185 6.06 -43.88 -20.01
N PRO A 186 6.67 -45.00 -19.59
CA PRO A 186 6.95 -45.28 -18.18
C PRO A 186 7.99 -44.33 -17.55
N GLU A 187 8.74 -43.58 -18.36
CA GLU A 187 9.75 -42.60 -17.91
C GLU A 187 9.30 -41.12 -18.02
N ASP A 188 8.10 -40.85 -18.57
CA ASP A 188 7.64 -39.48 -18.79
C ASP A 188 7.08 -38.86 -17.50
N PRO A 189 7.39 -37.57 -17.22
CA PRO A 189 6.86 -36.90 -16.04
C PRO A 189 5.32 -36.78 -16.14
N PRO A 190 4.57 -37.08 -15.06
CA PRO A 190 3.12 -37.12 -15.12
C PRO A 190 2.52 -35.72 -15.34
N GLY A 191 1.44 -35.66 -16.11
CA GLY A 191 0.66 -34.43 -16.31
C GLY A 191 1.21 -33.51 -17.40
N ALA A 192 0.92 -32.21 -17.28
CA ALA A 192 1.32 -31.24 -18.29
C ALA A 192 2.85 -31.10 -18.42
N LEU A 193 3.63 -31.50 -17.39
CA LEU A 193 5.09 -31.54 -17.48
C LEU A 193 5.61 -32.46 -18.60
N GLY A 194 4.89 -33.54 -18.93
CA GLY A 194 5.24 -34.42 -20.04
C GLY A 194 5.13 -33.77 -21.43
N LEU A 195 4.49 -32.59 -21.52
CA LEU A 195 4.44 -31.80 -22.76
C LEU A 195 5.73 -31.03 -23.01
N LEU A 196 6.59 -30.90 -22.00
CA LEU A 196 7.84 -30.15 -22.08
C LEU A 196 9.00 -31.11 -22.33
N PRO A 197 10.01 -30.69 -23.11
CA PRO A 197 11.18 -31.52 -23.34
C PRO A 197 12.00 -31.71 -22.05
N THR A 198 12.83 -32.75 -22.03
CA THR A 198 13.80 -33.00 -20.95
C THR A 198 15.01 -32.07 -20.99
N ARG A 199 15.35 -31.54 -22.18
CA ARG A 199 16.30 -30.44 -22.34
C ARG A 199 15.72 -29.10 -21.84
N PRO A 200 16.55 -28.05 -21.66
CA PRO A 200 16.05 -26.72 -21.34
C PRO A 200 14.93 -26.28 -22.28
N VAL A 201 13.83 -25.81 -21.69
CA VAL A 201 12.64 -25.34 -22.40
C VAL A 201 12.98 -24.06 -23.17
N LEU A 202 12.55 -23.99 -24.42
CA LEU A 202 12.67 -22.83 -25.28
C LEU A 202 11.27 -22.29 -25.63
N PRO A 203 11.15 -21.02 -26.06
CA PRO A 203 9.86 -20.42 -26.43
C PRO A 203 9.02 -21.26 -27.40
N GLY A 204 9.68 -21.89 -28.38
CA GLY A 204 9.01 -22.77 -29.36
C GLY A 204 8.40 -24.04 -28.74
N ASP A 205 8.94 -24.54 -27.62
CA ASP A 205 8.39 -25.72 -26.94
C ASP A 205 7.05 -25.41 -26.26
N ILE A 206 6.91 -24.19 -25.73
CA ILE A 206 5.64 -23.72 -25.15
C ILE A 206 4.55 -23.68 -26.23
N MET A 207 4.90 -23.30 -27.45
CA MET A 207 3.97 -23.34 -28.58
C MET A 207 3.52 -24.76 -28.90
N VAL A 208 4.45 -25.72 -28.95
CA VAL A 208 4.11 -27.12 -29.18
C VAL A 208 3.22 -27.66 -28.07
N ALA A 209 3.58 -27.41 -26.81
CA ALA A 209 2.81 -27.82 -25.65
C ALA A 209 1.40 -27.19 -25.64
N SER A 210 1.26 -25.95 -26.09
CA SER A 210 -0.03 -25.25 -26.13
C SER A 210 -1.04 -25.87 -27.10
N ASN A 211 -0.59 -26.56 -28.15
CA ASN A 211 -1.49 -27.28 -29.07
C ASN A 211 -2.24 -28.40 -28.34
N ALA A 212 -1.59 -29.08 -27.38
CA ALA A 212 -2.23 -30.11 -26.57
C ALA A 212 -3.20 -29.52 -25.53
N LEU A 213 -3.12 -28.22 -25.26
CA LEU A 213 -3.90 -27.51 -24.23
C LEU A 213 -4.98 -26.60 -24.84
N ILE A 214 -5.23 -26.67 -26.15
CA ILE A 214 -6.08 -25.72 -26.88
C ILE A 214 -7.56 -25.75 -26.44
N GLU A 215 -8.04 -26.88 -25.94
CA GLU A 215 -9.38 -27.06 -25.38
C GLU A 215 -9.53 -26.37 -24.01
N LEU A 216 -8.42 -25.96 -23.39
CA LEU A 216 -8.40 -25.36 -22.06
C LEU A 216 -8.28 -23.84 -22.16
N ARG A 217 -8.97 -23.15 -21.26
CA ARG A 217 -8.76 -21.73 -21.00
C ARG A 217 -7.69 -21.62 -19.91
N LEU A 218 -6.43 -21.49 -20.31
CA LEU A 218 -5.31 -21.52 -19.37
C LEU A 218 -4.87 -20.10 -18.99
N LEU A 219 -4.77 -19.86 -17.68
CA LEU A 219 -4.22 -18.63 -17.12
C LEU A 219 -2.94 -18.95 -16.34
N LEU A 220 -1.80 -18.52 -16.86
CA LEU A 220 -0.49 -18.70 -16.24
C LEU A 220 -0.07 -17.44 -15.51
N VAL A 221 0.10 -17.52 -14.20
CA VAL A 221 0.46 -16.38 -13.35
C VAL A 221 1.93 -16.47 -12.94
N VAL A 222 2.71 -15.46 -13.27
CA VAL A 222 4.12 -15.34 -12.89
C VAL A 222 4.27 -14.17 -11.93
N ASP A 223 4.52 -14.46 -10.65
CA ASP A 223 4.69 -13.44 -9.61
C ASP A 223 6.17 -13.21 -9.26
N GLU A 224 6.48 -12.06 -8.69
CA GLU A 224 7.85 -11.60 -8.40
C GLU A 224 8.81 -11.62 -9.61
N PHE A 225 8.30 -11.35 -10.82
CA PHE A 225 9.11 -11.38 -12.04
C PHE A 225 10.25 -10.35 -12.05
N ASP A 226 10.17 -9.29 -11.23
CA ASP A 226 11.26 -8.34 -11.00
C ASP A 226 12.54 -8.99 -10.47
N ARG A 227 12.45 -10.18 -9.86
CA ARG A 227 13.61 -10.95 -9.39
C ARG A 227 14.41 -11.59 -10.51
N VAL A 228 13.81 -11.73 -11.70
CA VAL A 228 14.49 -12.20 -12.90
C VAL A 228 15.28 -11.04 -13.49
N VAL A 229 16.59 -11.02 -13.21
CA VAL A 229 17.51 -9.99 -13.73
C VAL A 229 18.19 -10.41 -15.03
N ASP A 230 18.11 -11.69 -15.38
CA ASP A 230 18.69 -12.24 -16.60
C ASP A 230 17.93 -11.77 -17.85
N GLN A 231 18.67 -11.16 -18.79
CA GLN A 231 18.11 -10.61 -20.02
C GLN A 231 17.70 -11.70 -21.01
N GLU A 232 18.37 -12.86 -21.00
CA GLU A 232 18.03 -13.99 -21.87
C GLU A 232 16.65 -14.55 -21.51
N THR A 233 16.36 -14.71 -20.22
CA THR A 233 15.05 -15.13 -19.71
C THR A 233 13.95 -14.12 -20.06
N ARG A 234 14.20 -12.82 -19.89
CA ARG A 234 13.23 -11.77 -20.27
C ARG A 234 12.92 -11.79 -21.76
N THR A 235 13.94 -11.98 -22.60
CA THR A 235 13.80 -12.10 -24.05
C THR A 235 12.99 -13.34 -24.43
N SER A 236 13.28 -14.49 -23.80
CA SER A 236 12.54 -15.74 -24.01
C SER A 236 11.06 -15.62 -23.63
N PHE A 237 10.76 -14.89 -22.54
CA PHE A 237 9.38 -14.54 -22.19
C PHE A 237 8.72 -13.68 -23.27
N ALA A 238 9.37 -12.59 -23.68
CA ALA A 238 8.84 -11.70 -24.72
C ALA A 238 8.52 -12.46 -26.03
N ASP A 239 9.41 -13.35 -26.46
CA ASP A 239 9.21 -14.19 -27.64
C ASP A 239 8.06 -15.18 -27.46
N THR A 240 7.93 -15.79 -26.27
CA THR A 240 6.82 -16.70 -25.95
C THR A 240 5.47 -16.00 -26.02
N LEU A 241 5.34 -14.83 -25.37
CA LEU A 241 4.11 -14.03 -25.41
C LEU A 241 3.73 -13.65 -26.84
N LYS A 242 4.73 -13.27 -27.66
CA LYS A 242 4.51 -12.96 -29.06
C LYS A 242 3.98 -14.16 -29.84
N GLN A 243 4.66 -15.30 -29.75
CA GLN A 243 4.29 -16.50 -30.51
C GLN A 243 2.88 -16.99 -30.16
N LEU A 244 2.49 -16.92 -28.89
CA LEU A 244 1.15 -17.30 -28.43
C LEU A 244 0.08 -16.36 -28.96
N SER A 245 0.36 -15.05 -28.91
CA SER A 245 -0.54 -14.01 -29.42
C SER A 245 -0.72 -14.09 -30.94
N ASP A 246 0.36 -14.27 -31.70
CA ASP A 246 0.34 -14.37 -33.17
C ASP A 246 -0.52 -15.57 -33.66
N ARG A 247 -0.61 -16.63 -32.85
CA ARG A 247 -1.42 -17.83 -33.16
C ARG A 247 -2.81 -17.85 -32.51
N GLY A 248 -3.15 -16.86 -31.69
CA GLY A 248 -4.46 -16.78 -31.03
C GLY A 248 -4.74 -17.94 -30.05
N VAL A 249 -3.69 -18.49 -29.43
CA VAL A 249 -3.80 -19.61 -28.48
C VAL A 249 -4.62 -19.16 -27.26
N PRO A 250 -5.57 -19.98 -26.74
CA PRO A 250 -6.38 -19.65 -25.56
C PRO A 250 -5.60 -19.81 -24.23
N LEU A 251 -4.38 -19.27 -24.20
CA LEU A 251 -3.46 -19.27 -23.07
C LEU A 251 -3.01 -17.83 -22.82
N SER A 252 -3.34 -17.30 -21.63
CA SER A 252 -2.95 -15.95 -21.22
C SER A 252 -1.94 -16.01 -20.08
N PHE A 253 -1.04 -15.03 -20.07
CA PHE A 253 -0.07 -14.84 -18.98
C PHE A 253 -0.49 -13.62 -18.16
N VAL A 254 -0.36 -13.70 -16.84
CA VAL A 254 -0.41 -12.54 -15.93
C VAL A 254 0.94 -12.46 -15.24
N ILE A 255 1.73 -11.47 -15.62
CA ILE A 255 3.08 -11.25 -15.11
C ILE A 255 3.04 -10.12 -14.10
N ILE A 256 3.60 -10.33 -12.92
CA ILE A 256 3.54 -9.40 -11.80
C ILE A 256 4.95 -9.12 -11.32
N GLY A 257 5.27 -7.86 -11.10
CA GLY A 257 6.57 -7.47 -10.57
C GLY A 257 6.61 -6.06 -10.01
N VAL A 258 7.66 -5.78 -9.24
CA VAL A 258 8.01 -4.42 -8.81
C VAL A 258 8.72 -3.69 -9.95
N SER A 259 8.10 -2.63 -10.47
CA SER A 259 8.71 -1.74 -11.45
C SER A 259 7.91 -0.46 -11.61
N GLU A 260 8.51 0.53 -12.27
CA GLU A 260 7.83 1.77 -12.69
C GLU A 260 7.10 1.59 -14.02
N SER A 261 7.49 0.60 -14.82
CA SER A 261 6.94 0.34 -16.15
C SER A 261 6.93 -1.15 -16.50
N ALA A 262 6.07 -1.53 -17.45
CA ALA A 262 6.08 -2.90 -17.99
C ALA A 262 7.39 -3.20 -18.77
N GLU A 263 7.97 -2.19 -19.39
CA GLU A 263 9.22 -2.25 -20.14
C GLU A 263 10.43 -2.58 -19.25
N GLU A 264 10.40 -2.12 -18.00
CA GLU A 264 11.44 -2.45 -17.02
C GLU A 264 11.39 -3.93 -16.60
N LEU A 265 10.19 -4.54 -16.56
CA LEU A 265 10.01 -5.96 -16.25
C LEU A 265 10.34 -6.85 -17.44
N LEU A 266 9.74 -6.60 -18.60
CA LEU A 266 9.84 -7.48 -19.77
C LEU A 266 10.92 -7.09 -20.77
N GLY A 267 11.59 -5.96 -20.57
CA GLY A 267 12.52 -5.39 -21.55
C GLY A 267 11.81 -4.58 -22.63
N ARG A 268 12.59 -3.77 -23.35
CA ARG A 268 12.10 -2.92 -24.45
C ARG A 268 11.98 -3.72 -25.75
N HIS A 269 10.94 -4.53 -25.87
CA HIS A 269 10.62 -5.23 -27.11
C HIS A 269 9.46 -4.55 -27.84
N PRO A 270 9.66 -3.97 -29.05
CA PRO A 270 8.57 -3.34 -29.81
C PRO A 270 7.40 -4.29 -30.09
N SER A 271 7.69 -5.59 -30.15
CA SER A 271 6.74 -6.67 -30.43
C SER A 271 5.76 -6.97 -29.29
N ILE A 272 6.13 -6.76 -28.02
CA ILE A 272 5.23 -7.10 -26.88
C ILE A 272 4.18 -6.02 -26.60
N GLN A 273 4.37 -4.80 -27.12
CA GLN A 273 3.50 -3.66 -26.82
C GLN A 273 2.05 -3.86 -27.30
N ARG A 274 1.85 -4.73 -28.29
CA ARG A 274 0.52 -5.01 -28.88
C ARG A 274 -0.17 -6.23 -28.26
N CYS A 275 0.58 -7.18 -27.71
CA CYS A 275 0.01 -8.40 -27.14
C CYS A 275 -0.16 -8.32 -25.61
N VAL A 276 0.40 -7.29 -24.97
CA VAL A 276 0.37 -7.09 -23.52
C VAL A 276 -0.50 -5.91 -23.11
N THR A 277 -1.49 -6.17 -22.28
CA THR A 277 -2.23 -5.16 -21.52
C THR A 277 -1.45 -4.74 -20.29
N ARG A 278 -0.99 -3.49 -20.29
CA ARG A 278 -0.24 -2.88 -19.18
C ARG A 278 -1.20 -2.35 -18.10
N VAL A 279 -1.13 -2.89 -16.89
CA VAL A 279 -1.95 -2.49 -15.75
C VAL A 279 -1.06 -1.92 -14.66
N PRO A 280 -0.80 -0.59 -14.64
CA PRO A 280 -0.16 0.03 -13.49
C PRO A 280 -1.08 -0.10 -12.28
N LEU A 281 -0.53 -0.39 -11.11
CA LEU A 281 -1.29 -0.43 -9.87
C LEU A 281 -1.16 0.92 -9.15
N PRO A 282 -2.23 1.75 -9.14
CA PRO A 282 -2.18 3.04 -8.47
C PRO A 282 -2.04 2.90 -6.95
N LEU A 283 -1.94 4.00 -6.24
CA LEU A 283 -2.19 4.09 -4.81
C LEU A 283 -3.71 4.00 -4.57
N LEU A 284 -4.10 3.69 -3.35
CA LEU A 284 -5.49 3.86 -2.92
C LEU A 284 -5.77 5.33 -2.68
N SER A 285 -7.01 5.76 -2.89
CA SER A 285 -7.46 7.07 -2.44
C SER A 285 -7.46 7.15 -0.91
N GLN A 286 -7.58 8.36 -0.36
CA GLN A 286 -7.70 8.54 1.09
C GLN A 286 -8.93 7.80 1.62
N GLU A 287 -10.07 7.93 0.93
CA GLU A 287 -11.33 7.29 1.27
C GLU A 287 -11.21 5.76 1.22
N GLU A 288 -10.52 5.21 0.22
CA GLU A 288 -10.27 3.76 0.11
C GLU A 288 -9.40 3.24 1.26
N VAL A 289 -8.45 4.03 1.78
CA VAL A 289 -7.67 3.64 2.98
C VAL A 289 -8.50 3.79 4.26
N GLU A 290 -9.36 4.80 4.36
CA GLU A 290 -10.27 4.94 5.51
C GLU A 290 -11.27 3.77 5.57
N GLU A 291 -11.83 3.37 4.43
CA GLU A 291 -12.68 2.19 4.28
C GLU A 291 -11.88 0.89 4.56
N LEU A 292 -10.62 0.86 4.09
CA LEU A 292 -9.48 0.07 4.60
C LEU A 292 -9.64 -0.35 6.06
N VAL A 293 -9.49 0.68 6.88
CA VAL A 293 -9.39 0.61 8.32
C VAL A 293 -10.74 0.30 8.93
N GLU A 294 -11.81 0.89 8.42
CA GLU A 294 -13.18 0.68 8.90
C GLU A 294 -13.59 -0.80 8.80
N ARG A 295 -13.51 -1.40 7.60
CA ARG A 295 -13.90 -2.81 7.42
C ARG A 295 -13.03 -3.78 8.23
N GLY A 296 -11.74 -3.45 8.41
CA GLY A 296 -10.84 -4.23 9.25
C GLY A 296 -11.19 -4.11 10.75
N ALA A 297 -11.53 -2.91 11.20
CA ALA A 297 -11.92 -2.61 12.57
C ALA A 297 -13.23 -3.31 12.96
N GLU A 298 -14.24 -3.25 12.10
CA GLU A 298 -15.54 -3.90 12.31
C GLU A 298 -15.38 -5.41 12.58
N ARG A 299 -14.48 -6.07 11.86
CA ARG A 299 -14.22 -7.51 12.02
C ARG A 299 -13.39 -7.85 13.24
N ALA A 300 -12.39 -7.01 13.51
CA ALA A 300 -11.61 -7.12 14.72
C ALA A 300 -12.50 -6.92 15.98
N GLY A 301 -13.64 -6.24 15.82
CA GLY A 301 -14.47 -5.80 16.93
C GLY A 301 -13.81 -4.64 17.69
N LEU A 302 -13.15 -3.74 16.96
CA LEU A 302 -12.45 -2.57 17.47
C LEU A 302 -13.12 -1.29 16.96
N ASP A 303 -13.01 -0.23 17.73
CA ASP A 303 -13.52 1.09 17.38
C ASP A 303 -12.37 2.04 17.01
N TYR A 304 -12.36 2.46 15.75
CA TYR A 304 -11.46 3.49 15.24
C TYR A 304 -12.28 4.73 14.91
N SER A 305 -12.08 5.78 15.71
CA SER A 305 -12.71 7.08 15.44
C SER A 305 -12.43 7.57 14.01
N PRO A 306 -13.31 8.39 13.39
CA PRO A 306 -13.05 8.98 12.08
C PRO A 306 -11.69 9.68 12.01
N ALA A 307 -11.30 10.40 13.06
CA ALA A 307 -10.01 11.06 13.16
C ALA A 307 -8.82 10.09 13.14
N ALA A 308 -8.96 8.91 13.78
CA ALA A 308 -7.93 7.87 13.75
C ALA A 308 -7.81 7.27 12.34
N ARG A 309 -8.93 7.03 11.66
CA ARG A 309 -8.95 6.52 10.27
C ARG A 309 -8.30 7.50 9.31
N THR A 310 -8.66 8.78 9.37
CA THR A 310 -8.05 9.84 8.57
C THR A 310 -6.54 9.98 8.85
N CYS A 311 -6.13 9.93 10.12
CA CYS A 311 -4.71 9.94 10.50
C CYS A 311 -3.94 8.76 9.85
N ILE A 312 -4.49 7.54 9.92
CA ILE A 312 -3.89 6.37 9.28
C ILE A 312 -3.84 6.54 7.76
N ALA A 313 -4.90 7.05 7.13
CA ALA A 313 -4.97 7.25 5.69
C ALA A 313 -3.96 8.30 5.19
N GLU A 314 -3.84 9.41 5.90
CA GLU A 314 -2.85 10.47 5.62
C GLU A 314 -1.41 9.97 5.75
N LEU A 315 -1.12 9.15 6.77
CA LEU A 315 0.21 8.55 6.96
C LEU A 315 0.50 7.45 5.95
N ALA A 316 -0.51 6.66 5.57
CA ALA A 316 -0.36 5.60 4.59
C ALA A 316 -0.12 6.14 3.18
N ARG A 317 -0.63 7.34 2.86
CA ARG A 317 -0.54 7.96 1.53
C ARG A 317 -0.99 7.01 0.42
N GLY A 318 -2.12 6.33 0.67
CA GLY A 318 -2.68 5.39 -0.29
C GLY A 318 -1.97 4.04 -0.40
N VAL A 319 -0.90 3.77 0.38
CA VAL A 319 -0.23 2.47 0.35
C VAL A 319 -0.98 1.49 1.28
N PRO A 320 -1.62 0.43 0.73
CA PRO A 320 -2.41 -0.52 1.51
C PRO A 320 -1.61 -1.18 2.64
N TYR A 321 -0.35 -1.55 2.38
CA TYR A 321 0.54 -2.13 3.38
C TYR A 321 0.63 -1.25 4.64
N MET A 322 0.86 0.06 4.45
CA MET A 322 1.04 0.98 5.57
C MET A 322 -0.27 1.21 6.33
N GLY A 323 -1.40 1.35 5.60
CA GLY A 323 -2.72 1.47 6.22
C GLY A 323 -3.05 0.27 7.12
N GLN A 324 -2.77 -0.96 6.64
CA GLN A 324 -2.97 -2.18 7.41
C GLN A 324 -1.99 -2.29 8.59
N LEU A 325 -0.71 -1.94 8.39
CA LEU A 325 0.31 -2.01 9.45
C LEU A 325 -0.03 -1.07 10.61
N LEU A 326 -0.33 0.20 10.32
CA LEU A 326 -0.66 1.19 11.34
C LEU A 326 -1.95 0.81 12.07
N ALA A 327 -2.97 0.37 11.34
CA ALA A 327 -4.20 -0.12 11.96
C ALA A 327 -3.93 -1.32 12.87
N LEU A 328 -3.19 -2.33 12.38
CA LEU A 328 -2.83 -3.52 13.16
C LEU A 328 -2.11 -3.16 14.46
N ARG A 329 -1.07 -2.32 14.39
CA ARG A 329 -0.27 -1.94 15.58
C ARG A 329 -1.08 -1.09 16.57
N ALA A 330 -1.93 -0.20 16.08
CA ALA A 330 -2.80 0.60 16.94
C ALA A 330 -3.84 -0.28 17.67
N GLY A 331 -4.41 -1.26 16.96
CA GLY A 331 -5.34 -2.22 17.54
C GLY A 331 -4.67 -3.14 18.56
N GLN A 332 -3.43 -3.57 18.31
CA GLN A 332 -2.64 -4.35 19.27
C GLN A 332 -2.39 -3.55 20.54
N SER A 333 -1.94 -2.29 20.41
CA SER A 333 -1.75 -1.39 21.55
C SER A 333 -3.03 -1.22 22.37
N ALA A 334 -4.17 -0.97 21.72
CA ALA A 334 -5.45 -0.82 22.43
C ALA A 334 -5.81 -2.09 23.23
N LEU A 335 -5.70 -3.26 22.60
CA LEU A 335 -6.00 -4.56 23.22
C LEU A 335 -5.04 -4.93 24.35
N ASP A 336 -3.76 -4.57 24.23
CA ASP A 336 -2.77 -4.78 25.28
C ASP A 336 -3.06 -3.95 26.54
N HIS A 337 -3.73 -2.80 26.36
CA HIS A 337 -4.29 -2.00 27.44
C HIS A 337 -5.73 -2.40 27.82
N GLY A 338 -6.23 -3.56 27.36
CA GLY A 338 -7.56 -4.06 27.68
C GLY A 338 -8.73 -3.26 27.08
N ARG A 339 -8.47 -2.45 26.05
CA ARG A 339 -9.46 -1.57 25.41
C ARG A 339 -9.78 -2.06 23.99
N THR A 340 -11.02 -1.83 23.56
CA THR A 340 -11.45 -2.05 22.16
C THR A 340 -11.54 -0.75 21.37
N ALA A 341 -11.56 0.39 22.05
CA ALA A 341 -11.51 1.72 21.43
C ALA A 341 -10.06 2.20 21.30
N VAL A 342 -9.67 2.52 20.07
CA VAL A 342 -8.31 2.99 19.73
C VAL A 342 -8.20 4.49 20.04
N GLN A 343 -7.21 4.86 20.85
CA GLN A 343 -6.94 6.25 21.24
C GLN A 343 -5.71 6.82 20.52
N GLY A 344 -5.48 8.13 20.68
CA GLY A 344 -4.32 8.80 20.10
C GLY A 344 -2.97 8.24 20.56
N SER A 345 -2.87 7.79 21.81
CA SER A 345 -1.66 7.12 22.34
C SER A 345 -1.36 5.82 21.61
N ASP A 346 -2.41 5.05 21.26
CA ASP A 346 -2.28 3.79 20.53
C ASP A 346 -1.79 4.03 19.08
N LEU A 347 -2.20 5.15 18.47
CA LEU A 347 -1.67 5.59 17.17
C LEU A 347 -0.20 5.99 17.26
N ILE A 348 0.21 6.70 18.32
CA ILE A 348 1.63 7.07 18.53
C ILE A 348 2.48 5.79 18.70
N ALA A 349 2.01 4.84 19.51
CA ALA A 349 2.68 3.55 19.68
C ALA A 349 2.78 2.79 18.35
N ALA A 350 1.73 2.83 17.52
CA ALA A 350 1.74 2.24 16.19
C ALA A 350 2.76 2.89 15.26
N MET A 351 2.88 4.22 15.27
CA MET A 351 3.89 4.94 14.50
C MET A 351 5.31 4.58 14.93
N GLN A 352 5.56 4.50 16.24
CA GLN A 352 6.85 4.10 16.79
C GLN A 352 7.21 2.66 16.35
N ALA A 353 6.28 1.72 16.47
CA ALA A 353 6.47 0.35 16.01
C ALA A 353 6.77 0.30 14.50
N ALA A 354 6.02 1.04 13.69
CA ALA A 354 6.23 1.09 12.24
C ALA A 354 7.61 1.67 11.84
N VAL A 355 8.12 2.67 12.58
CA VAL A 355 9.48 3.20 12.37
C VAL A 355 10.55 2.18 12.72
N VAL A 356 10.36 1.41 13.80
CA VAL A 356 11.30 0.34 14.20
C VAL A 356 11.30 -0.81 13.21
N GLU A 357 10.14 -1.13 12.62
CA GLU A 357 9.98 -2.19 11.61
C GLU A 357 10.42 -1.78 10.20
N ALA A 358 10.79 -0.52 9.97
CA ALA A 358 11.22 -0.05 8.67
C ALA A 358 12.49 -0.77 8.19
N ASP A 359 12.59 -1.00 6.88
CA ASP A 359 13.75 -1.66 6.28
C ASP A 359 15.04 -0.88 6.62
N PRO A 360 16.10 -1.54 7.15
CA PRO A 360 17.37 -0.89 7.47
C PRO A 360 17.95 -0.08 6.30
N ARG A 361 17.71 -0.49 5.05
CA ARG A 361 18.13 0.25 3.85
C ARG A 361 17.44 1.61 3.74
N ILE A 362 16.14 1.66 4.04
CA ILE A 362 15.35 2.89 4.02
C ILE A 362 15.80 3.82 5.15
N ILE A 363 16.05 3.26 6.34
CA ILE A 363 16.58 4.03 7.47
C ILE A 363 17.95 4.62 7.12
N ALA A 364 18.86 3.80 6.59
CA ALA A 364 20.18 4.24 6.17
C ALA A 364 20.12 5.33 5.08
N LEU A 365 19.21 5.18 4.11
CA LEU A 365 18.98 6.19 3.08
C LEU A 365 18.48 7.50 3.73
N TYR A 366 17.43 7.45 4.55
CA TYR A 366 16.90 8.61 5.27
C TYR A 366 17.99 9.34 6.07
N ASP A 367 18.77 8.61 6.87
CA ASP A 367 19.83 9.16 7.70
C ASP A 367 20.96 9.76 6.84
N SER A 368 21.26 9.16 5.69
CA SER A 368 22.29 9.68 4.77
C SER A 368 21.88 11.00 4.13
N VAL A 369 20.62 11.13 3.69
CA VAL A 369 20.08 12.33 3.03
C VAL A 369 19.93 13.47 4.02
N THR A 370 19.41 13.17 5.21
CA THR A 370 19.14 14.17 6.25
C THR A 370 20.37 14.47 7.10
N ARG A 371 21.48 13.72 6.91
CA ARG A 371 22.68 13.73 7.76
C ARG A 371 22.33 13.49 9.23
N MET A 372 21.55 12.45 9.49
CA MET A 372 20.94 12.16 10.80
C MET A 372 20.14 13.38 11.32
N GLU A 373 19.25 13.90 10.47
CA GLU A 373 18.38 15.06 10.75
C GLU A 373 19.12 16.40 11.01
N ARG A 374 20.42 16.50 10.71
CA ARG A 374 21.22 17.73 10.87
C ARG A 374 21.17 18.67 9.66
N ASP A 375 20.60 18.23 8.53
CA ASP A 375 20.35 19.07 7.34
C ASP A 375 18.86 19.46 7.27
N PRO A 376 18.46 20.61 7.84
CA PRO A 376 17.05 21.02 7.87
C PRO A 376 16.50 21.35 6.49
N ALA A 377 17.35 21.73 5.53
CA ALA A 377 16.93 22.03 4.17
C ALA A 377 16.57 20.75 3.41
N ALA A 378 17.42 19.72 3.48
CA ALA A 378 17.13 18.41 2.90
C ALA A 378 15.91 17.75 3.57
N LEU A 379 15.82 17.84 4.89
CA LEU A 379 14.66 17.33 5.64
C LEU A 379 13.36 18.06 5.26
N GLY A 380 13.43 19.39 5.07
CA GLY A 380 12.30 20.20 4.60
C GLY A 380 11.80 19.75 3.23
N ILE A 381 12.72 19.42 2.31
CA ILE A 381 12.38 18.89 0.98
C ILE A 381 11.69 17.54 1.08
N LEU A 382 12.23 16.60 1.85
CA LEU A 382 11.61 15.28 2.03
C LEU A 382 10.21 15.41 2.62
N ARG A 383 10.03 16.26 3.64
CA ARG A 383 8.73 16.51 4.27
C ARG A 383 7.74 17.15 3.29
N ALA A 384 8.17 18.13 2.51
CA ALA A 384 7.36 18.77 1.48
C ALA A 384 6.92 17.75 0.41
N ALA A 385 7.84 16.95 -0.11
CA ALA A 385 7.53 15.90 -1.08
C ALA A 385 6.58 14.84 -0.51
N ALA A 386 6.76 14.46 0.77
CA ALA A 386 5.98 13.42 1.42
C ALA A 386 4.55 13.86 1.75
N ALA A 387 4.37 15.10 2.20
CA ALA A 387 3.07 15.66 2.59
C ALA A 387 2.32 16.32 1.42
N GLY A 388 3.05 16.74 0.40
CA GLY A 388 2.53 17.54 -0.70
C GLY A 388 1.56 16.81 -1.63
N ARG A 389 1.07 17.53 -2.65
CA ARG A 389 0.16 16.96 -3.65
C ARG A 389 0.87 15.88 -4.46
N GLN A 390 0.22 14.72 -4.56
CA GLN A 390 0.65 13.60 -5.39
C GLN A 390 -0.52 13.14 -6.24
N ASP A 391 -0.21 12.56 -7.40
CA ASP A 391 -1.21 11.89 -8.21
C ASP A 391 -1.45 10.44 -7.73
N GLY A 392 -2.36 9.74 -8.42
CA GLY A 392 -2.71 8.35 -8.10
C GLY A 392 -1.56 7.35 -8.26
N LEU A 393 -0.40 7.72 -8.81
CA LEU A 393 0.79 6.88 -8.87
C LEU A 393 1.83 7.26 -7.81
N GLY A 394 1.58 8.28 -6.98
CA GLY A 394 2.52 8.78 -5.98
C GLY A 394 3.51 9.80 -6.53
N ARG A 395 3.30 10.29 -7.76
CA ARG A 395 4.18 11.26 -8.41
C ARG A 395 3.84 12.66 -7.94
N PHE A 396 4.85 13.48 -7.73
CA PHE A 396 4.70 14.90 -7.39
C PHE A 396 5.50 15.78 -8.34
N GLN A 397 5.13 17.05 -8.43
CA GLN A 397 5.81 18.01 -9.29
C GLN A 397 6.92 18.75 -8.53
N ALA A 398 8.03 18.97 -9.22
CA ALA A 398 9.00 19.98 -8.82
C ALA A 398 9.44 20.79 -10.03
N TRP A 399 9.37 22.12 -9.91
CA TRP A 399 9.71 23.03 -11.00
C TRP A 399 10.40 24.27 -10.45
N GLN A 400 11.18 24.91 -11.32
CA GLN A 400 11.88 26.15 -11.00
C GLN A 400 11.19 27.32 -11.71
N ASP A 401 10.75 28.30 -10.92
CA ASP A 401 10.16 29.55 -11.38
C ASP A 401 11.14 30.70 -11.07
N GLY A 402 11.96 31.04 -12.07
CA GLY A 402 13.08 31.98 -11.91
C GLY A 402 14.11 31.50 -10.88
N ALA A 403 14.25 32.24 -9.79
CA ALA A 403 15.16 31.89 -8.68
C ALA A 403 14.52 30.96 -7.62
N VAL A 404 13.21 30.70 -7.71
CA VAL A 404 12.47 29.95 -6.70
C VAL A 404 12.22 28.52 -7.18
N LEU A 405 12.83 27.55 -6.51
CA LEU A 405 12.50 26.15 -6.67
C LEU A 405 11.29 25.79 -5.80
N ARG A 406 10.33 25.05 -6.38
CA ARG A 406 9.20 24.48 -5.65
C ARG A 406 9.20 22.96 -5.76
N VAL A 407 9.02 22.29 -4.63
CA VAL A 407 8.87 20.83 -4.52
C VAL A 407 7.51 20.55 -3.90
N ALA A 408 6.64 19.86 -4.66
CA ALA A 408 5.26 19.58 -4.28
C ALA A 408 4.46 20.84 -3.83
N GLY A 409 4.81 22.01 -4.39
CA GLY A 409 4.22 23.32 -4.10
C GLY A 409 4.95 24.15 -3.04
N VAL A 410 5.84 23.55 -2.23
CA VAL A 410 6.58 24.21 -1.16
C VAL A 410 7.90 24.76 -1.67
N ARG A 411 8.30 25.96 -1.24
CA ARG A 411 9.60 26.54 -1.59
C ARG A 411 10.73 25.68 -1.03
N ALA A 412 11.71 25.39 -1.86
CA ALA A 412 12.85 24.54 -1.53
C ALA A 412 14.18 25.21 -1.89
N ASP A 413 15.22 24.84 -1.15
CA ASP A 413 16.59 25.26 -1.46
C ASP A 413 17.15 24.46 -2.65
N PRO A 414 17.65 25.11 -3.72
CA PRO A 414 18.14 24.41 -4.91
C PRO A 414 19.36 23.51 -4.67
N ASP A 415 20.26 23.88 -3.75
CA ASP A 415 21.43 23.06 -3.41
C ASP A 415 21.01 21.80 -2.64
N ALA A 416 20.08 21.94 -1.68
CA ALA A 416 19.50 20.81 -0.96
C ALA A 416 18.73 19.88 -1.89
N TRP A 417 17.98 20.41 -2.86
CA TRP A 417 17.30 19.60 -3.87
C TRP A 417 18.26 18.76 -4.69
N ARG A 418 19.36 19.36 -5.18
CA ARG A 418 20.41 18.62 -5.89
C ARG A 418 21.00 17.50 -5.03
N ARG A 419 21.25 17.73 -3.74
CA ARG A 419 21.74 16.68 -2.82
C ARG A 419 20.74 15.55 -2.65
N VAL A 420 19.45 15.88 -2.48
CA VAL A 420 18.38 14.88 -2.35
C VAL A 420 18.28 14.03 -3.63
N LEU A 421 18.35 14.64 -4.82
CA LEU A 421 18.37 13.90 -6.08
C LEU A 421 19.61 12.99 -6.21
N GLN A 422 20.80 13.48 -5.85
CA GLN A 422 22.04 12.72 -5.91
C GLN A 422 22.07 11.51 -4.98
N SER A 423 21.32 11.58 -3.87
CA SER A 423 21.22 10.46 -2.92
C SER A 423 20.37 9.30 -3.41
N GLY A 424 19.55 9.51 -4.44
CA GLY A 424 18.55 8.54 -4.89
C GLY A 424 17.29 8.47 -4.02
N ALA A 425 17.14 9.29 -2.97
CA ALA A 425 15.90 9.34 -2.19
C ALA A 425 14.70 9.83 -3.00
N ILE A 426 14.93 10.71 -3.97
CA ILE A 426 13.95 11.17 -4.95
C ILE A 426 14.62 11.13 -6.32
N HIS A 427 13.90 10.70 -7.35
CA HIS A 427 14.39 10.71 -8.72
C HIS A 427 13.29 11.11 -9.71
N PRO A 428 13.67 11.61 -10.90
CA PRO A 428 12.69 11.98 -11.92
C PRO A 428 11.99 10.73 -12.48
N PHE A 429 10.67 10.79 -12.59
CA PHE A 429 9.86 9.73 -13.17
C PHE A 429 10.08 9.68 -14.68
N ARG A 430 10.47 8.52 -15.22
CA ARG A 430 10.76 8.36 -16.65
C ARG A 430 9.47 8.09 -17.43
N GLY A 431 8.98 9.05 -18.21
CA GLY A 431 7.96 8.79 -19.24
C GLY A 431 6.97 9.91 -19.53
N GLU A 432 6.70 10.80 -18.56
CA GLU A 432 5.68 11.86 -18.70
C GLU A 432 6.18 13.19 -18.11
N GLY A 433 6.58 14.14 -18.97
CA GLY A 433 6.94 15.52 -18.59
C GLY A 433 8.28 15.68 -17.83
N PRO A 434 8.97 16.83 -17.96
CA PRO A 434 10.28 17.06 -17.33
C PRO A 434 10.24 17.25 -15.80
N ASP A 435 9.06 17.40 -15.21
CA ASP A 435 8.90 17.94 -13.84
C ASP A 435 8.27 16.98 -12.83
N LEU A 436 8.10 15.70 -13.19
CA LEU A 436 7.54 14.68 -12.27
C LEU A 436 8.62 13.88 -11.56
N TYR A 437 8.44 13.70 -10.27
CA TYR A 437 9.36 13.02 -9.37
C TYR A 437 8.63 12.01 -8.49
N VAL A 438 9.38 11.00 -8.04
CA VAL A 438 8.92 9.93 -7.14
C VAL A 438 9.98 9.67 -6.07
N PHE A 439 9.58 8.99 -4.99
CA PHE A 439 10.53 8.50 -3.99
C PHE A 439 11.27 7.29 -4.54
N GLY A 440 12.59 7.24 -4.34
CA GLY A 440 13.43 6.16 -4.90
C GLY A 440 13.30 4.82 -4.20
N GLU A 441 12.85 4.82 -2.95
CA GLU A 441 12.60 3.61 -2.18
C GLU A 441 11.15 3.58 -1.70
N ALA A 442 10.53 2.40 -1.84
CA ALA A 442 9.21 2.16 -1.29
C ALA A 442 9.25 2.41 0.23
N MET A 443 8.21 3.02 0.79
CA MET A 443 8.07 3.33 2.22
C MET A 443 8.97 4.47 2.76
N LEU A 444 9.89 5.04 1.98
CA LEU A 444 10.66 6.21 2.42
C LEU A 444 9.75 7.41 2.73
N GLN A 445 8.75 7.66 1.88
CA GLN A 445 7.74 8.69 2.11
C GLN A 445 7.05 8.52 3.48
N GLN A 446 6.60 7.30 3.78
CA GLN A 446 5.89 6.98 5.02
C GLN A 446 6.83 7.16 6.21
N LEU A 447 8.09 6.72 6.11
CA LEU A 447 9.10 6.93 7.17
C LEU A 447 9.30 8.43 7.47
N VAL A 448 9.39 9.27 6.43
CA VAL A 448 9.51 10.73 6.58
C VAL A 448 8.31 11.31 7.34
N LEU A 449 7.09 10.90 7.00
CA LEU A 449 5.87 11.37 7.67
C LEU A 449 5.81 10.91 9.13
N LEU A 450 6.07 9.63 9.39
CA LEU A 450 6.05 9.06 10.74
C LEU A 450 7.06 9.77 11.65
N ARG A 451 8.30 9.96 11.19
CA ARG A 451 9.32 10.72 11.94
C ARG A 451 8.92 12.18 12.15
N ALA A 452 8.32 12.82 11.15
CA ALA A 452 7.87 14.21 11.26
C ALA A 452 6.78 14.38 12.33
N VAL A 453 5.83 13.45 12.42
CA VAL A 453 4.78 13.48 13.45
C VAL A 453 5.37 13.18 14.83
N LEU A 454 6.20 12.15 14.95
CA LEU A 454 6.82 11.77 16.23
C LEU A 454 7.73 12.87 16.80
N ALA A 455 8.48 13.58 15.95
CA ALA A 455 9.33 14.69 16.38
C ALA A 455 8.53 15.86 16.99
N GLN A 456 7.29 16.09 16.56
CA GLN A 456 6.41 17.12 17.13
C GLN A 456 5.81 16.72 18.48
N GLN A 457 5.81 15.43 18.81
CA GLN A 457 5.31 14.90 20.08
C GLN A 457 6.41 14.84 21.17
N ALA A 458 7.68 14.99 20.80
CA ALA A 458 8.77 15.03 21.77
C ALA A 458 8.65 16.28 22.66
N PRO A 459 8.80 16.16 23.99
CA PRO A 459 8.77 17.32 24.87
C PRO A 459 9.86 18.31 24.44
N ARG A 460 9.48 19.56 24.15
CA ARG A 460 10.44 20.64 23.89
C ARG A 460 11.35 20.73 25.13
N PRO A 461 12.69 20.78 24.97
CA PRO A 461 13.56 21.06 26.11
C PRO A 461 13.11 22.39 26.71
N ALA A 462 12.86 22.39 28.02
CA ALA A 462 12.53 23.60 28.76
C ALA A 462 13.58 24.66 28.40
N ALA A 463 13.12 25.80 27.88
CA ALA A 463 14.00 26.92 27.61
C ALA A 463 14.77 27.21 28.89
N GLY A 464 16.08 26.96 28.86
CA GLY A 464 16.96 27.16 29.99
C GLY A 464 16.77 28.59 30.48
N GLY A 465 16.23 28.73 31.69
CA GLY A 465 16.17 30.00 32.38
C GLY A 465 17.58 30.56 32.44
N THR A 466 17.74 31.74 31.86
CA THR A 466 18.84 32.65 32.16
C THR A 466 18.92 32.82 33.67
N ALA A 467 19.91 32.19 34.30
CA ALA A 467 20.39 32.59 35.61
C ALA A 467 21.46 33.65 35.37
N ALA A 468 21.19 34.83 35.91
CA ALA A 468 22.04 36.02 35.94
C ALA A 468 23.36 35.80 36.69
#